data_AF-A0A3P5XBX5-F1
#
_entry.id   AF-A0A3P5XBX5-F1
#
_cell.length_a   1.000
_cell.length_b   1.000
_cell.length_c   1.000
_cell.angle_alpha   90.00
_cell.angle_beta   90.00
_cell.angle_gamma   90.00
#
_symmetry.space_group_name_H-M   'P 1'
#
loop_
_entity.id
_entity.type
_entity.pdbx_description
1 polymer ?
#
loop_
_entity_poly.entity_id
_entity_poly.type
_entity_poly.pdbx_seq_one_letter_code
_entity_poly.pdbx_strand_id
1 'polypeptide(L)'
;MRAFIVDTVATIAFFTVLAAATELFVAGMSPTQVLTARLVMVPIMVLTARPYGLWRDWLIARIKPHSPAARLITDTIGFLSFQVPIYAATLLLSGASVRQIALALGSATFLMAVTGRPFGLFLDKVRRMADTAPTHA
;
A
#
# COMPACT_ATOMS: atom_id res chain seq x y z
N MET A 1 4.10 11.23 -19.85
CA MET A 1 3.97 9.75 -19.85
C MET A 1 5.10 9.03 -19.12
N ARG A 2 6.39 9.29 -19.43
CA ARG A 2 7.52 8.61 -18.75
C ARG A 2 7.49 8.73 -17.22
N ALA A 3 7.32 9.94 -16.68
CA ALA A 3 7.26 10.15 -15.22
C ALA A 3 6.14 9.33 -14.54
N PHE A 4 4.95 9.29 -15.13
CA PHE A 4 3.83 8.50 -14.60
C PHE A 4 4.11 7.00 -14.56
N ILE A 5 4.75 6.46 -15.60
CA ILE A 5 5.16 5.05 -15.64
C ILE A 5 6.23 4.77 -14.59
N VAL A 6 7.24 5.63 -14.49
CA VAL A 6 8.33 5.53 -13.51
C VAL A 6 7.76 5.54 -12.08
N ASP A 7 6.86 6.48 -11.78
CA ASP A 7 6.24 6.60 -10.46
C ASP A 7 5.40 5.36 -10.11
N THR A 8 4.62 4.87 -11.08
CA THR A 8 3.77 3.69 -10.89
C THR A 8 4.61 2.45 -10.63
N VAL A 9 5.63 2.20 -11.47
CA VAL A 9 6.51 1.04 -11.33
C VAL A 9 7.32 1.11 -10.03
N ALA A 10 7.87 2.28 -9.69
CA ALA A 10 8.61 2.47 -8.45
C ALA A 10 7.73 2.22 -7.21
N THR A 11 6.49 2.72 -7.23
CA THR A 11 5.51 2.51 -6.15
C THR A 11 5.18 1.03 -5.99
N ILE A 12 4.83 0.35 -7.08
CA ILE A 12 4.50 -1.08 -7.05
C ILE A 12 5.70 -1.88 -6.55
N ALA A 13 6.90 -1.63 -7.07
CA ALA A 13 8.10 -2.35 -6.67
C ALA A 13 8.41 -2.17 -5.18
N PHE A 14 8.41 -0.94 -4.69
CA PHE A 14 8.72 -0.63 -3.29
C PHE A 14 7.75 -1.31 -2.32
N PHE A 15 6.44 -1.12 -2.52
CA PHE A 15 5.44 -1.69 -1.62
C PHE A 15 5.32 -3.21 -1.77
N THR A 16 5.54 -3.76 -2.97
CA THR A 16 5.56 -5.21 -3.17
C THR A 16 6.69 -5.88 -2.40
N VAL A 17 7.91 -5.33 -2.50
CA VAL A 17 9.08 -5.87 -1.78
C VAL A 17 8.89 -5.74 -0.28
N LEU A 18 8.46 -4.57 0.19
CA LEU A 18 8.26 -4.32 1.61
C LEU A 18 7.20 -5.26 2.21
N ALA A 19 6.06 -5.41 1.53
CA ALA A 19 5.00 -6.28 2.00
C ALA A 19 5.37 -7.77 1.88
N ALA A 20 6.11 -8.18 0.84
CA ALA A 20 6.61 -9.55 0.74
C ALA A 20 7.62 -9.86 1.86
N ALA A 21 8.49 -8.90 2.21
CA ALA A 21 9.42 -9.05 3.32
C ALA A 21 8.69 -9.19 4.66
N THR A 22 7.61 -8.44 4.90
CA THR A 22 6.84 -8.59 6.14
C THR A 22 6.10 -9.91 6.19
N GLU A 23 5.51 -10.36 5.09
CA GLU A 23 4.83 -11.66 5.03
C GLU A 23 5.82 -12.82 5.28
N LEU A 24 7.01 -12.79 4.66
CA LEU A 24 8.01 -13.84 4.83
C LEU A 24 8.66 -13.82 6.22
N PHE A 25 9.21 -12.67 6.63
CA PHE A 25 10.08 -12.59 7.81
C PHE A 25 9.34 -12.27 9.11
N VAL A 26 8.20 -11.56 9.04
CA VAL A 26 7.44 -11.13 10.24
C VAL A 26 6.22 -12.01 10.45
N ALA A 27 5.41 -12.23 9.40
CA ALA A 27 4.26 -13.10 9.50
C ALA A 27 4.65 -14.58 9.46
N GLY A 28 5.80 -14.94 8.88
CA GLY A 28 6.25 -16.32 8.77
C GLY A 28 5.43 -17.12 7.76
N MET A 29 4.99 -16.48 6.67
CA MET A 29 4.34 -17.16 5.55
C MET A 29 5.38 -17.89 4.70
N SER A 30 4.99 -19.02 4.10
CA SER A 30 5.85 -19.71 3.15
C SER A 30 6.01 -18.89 1.85
N PRO A 31 7.09 -19.07 1.07
CA PRO A 31 7.24 -18.41 -0.22
C PRO A 31 6.09 -18.67 -1.19
N THR A 32 5.47 -19.86 -1.14
CA THR A 32 4.31 -20.21 -1.97
C THR A 32 3.04 -19.48 -1.53
N GLN A 33 2.83 -19.29 -0.22
CA GLN A 33 1.73 -18.49 0.31
C GLN A 33 1.87 -17.03 -0.10
N VAL A 34 3.08 -16.47 0.01
CA VAL A 34 3.39 -15.08 -0.41
C VAL A 34 3.18 -14.88 -1.90
N LEU A 35 3.66 -15.81 -2.73
CA LEU A 35 3.45 -15.75 -4.17
C LEU A 35 1.96 -15.79 -4.53
N THR A 36 1.21 -16.71 -3.93
CA THR A 36 -0.24 -16.83 -4.13
C THR A 36 -0.96 -15.55 -3.69
N ALA A 37 -0.64 -15.03 -2.51
CA ALA A 37 -1.21 -13.80 -2.00
C ALA A 37 -0.95 -12.63 -2.96
N ARG A 38 0.23 -12.52 -3.56
CA ARG A 38 0.55 -11.48 -4.55
C ARG A 38 -0.19 -11.65 -5.86
N LEU A 39 -0.24 -12.88 -6.39
CA LEU A 39 -0.96 -13.18 -7.63
C LEU A 39 -2.46 -12.89 -7.51
N VAL A 40 -3.04 -13.10 -6.33
CA VAL A 40 -4.44 -12.75 -6.04
C VAL A 40 -4.61 -11.26 -5.77
N MET A 41 -3.68 -10.63 -5.04
CA MET A 41 -3.79 -9.23 -4.65
C MET A 41 -3.69 -8.27 -5.84
N VAL A 42 -2.79 -8.54 -6.80
CA VAL A 42 -2.58 -7.66 -7.97
C VAL A 42 -3.87 -7.38 -8.75
N PRO A 43 -4.62 -8.39 -9.23
CA PRO A 43 -5.88 -8.15 -9.94
C PRO A 43 -6.93 -7.50 -9.03
N ILE A 44 -6.98 -7.88 -7.75
CA ILE A 44 -7.88 -7.24 -6.77
C ILE A 44 -7.57 -5.75 -6.66
N MET A 45 -6.32 -5.34 -6.55
CA MET A 45 -5.92 -3.93 -6.48
C MET A 45 -6.34 -3.15 -7.73
N VAL A 46 -6.22 -3.74 -8.92
CA VAL A 46 -6.68 -3.11 -10.16
C VAL A 46 -8.19 -2.89 -10.15
N LEU A 47 -8.95 -3.90 -9.71
CA LEU A 47 -10.42 -3.83 -9.61
C LEU A 47 -10.88 -2.85 -8.53
N THR A 48 -10.14 -2.74 -7.43
CA THR A 48 -10.53 -1.97 -6.25
C THR A 48 -10.00 -0.54 -6.24
N ALA A 49 -9.06 -0.19 -7.13
CA ALA A 49 -8.49 1.16 -7.22
C ALA A 49 -9.56 2.25 -7.42
N ARG A 50 -10.53 2.02 -8.30
CA ARG A 50 -11.64 2.97 -8.55
C ARG A 50 -12.63 3.04 -7.38
N PRO A 51 -13.17 1.91 -6.87
CA PRO A 51 -14.00 1.89 -5.68
C PRO A 51 -13.35 2.56 -4.47
N TYR A 52 -12.05 2.35 -4.25
CA TYR A 52 -11.31 2.96 -3.16
C TYR A 52 -11.29 4.49 -3.27
N GLY A 53 -11.06 5.04 -4.47
CA GLY A 53 -11.10 6.48 -4.70
C GLY A 53 -12.44 7.10 -4.31
N LEU A 54 -13.55 6.46 -4.74
CA LEU A 54 -14.90 6.91 -4.40
C LEU A 54 -15.18 6.84 -2.89
N TRP A 55 -14.74 5.76 -2.24
CA TRP A 55 -14.87 5.59 -0.78
C TRP A 55 -14.11 6.67 -0.01
N ARG A 56 -12.86 6.93 -0.40
CA ARG A 56 -12.01 7.96 0.20
C ARG A 56 -12.64 9.35 0.05
N ASP A 57 -13.07 9.69 -1.16
CA ASP A 57 -13.64 11.00 -1.45
C ASP A 57 -14.94 11.22 -0.67
N TRP A 58 -15.79 10.19 -0.59
CA TRP A 58 -16.98 10.20 0.25
C TRP A 58 -16.64 10.42 1.73
N LEU A 59 -15.63 9.71 2.25
CA LEU A 59 -15.22 9.81 3.65
C LEU A 59 -14.69 11.21 3.98
N ILE A 60 -13.84 11.78 3.12
CA ILE A 60 -13.34 13.15 3.28
C ILE A 60 -14.49 14.16 3.23
N ALA A 61 -15.42 14.02 2.27
CA ALA A 61 -16.58 14.89 2.15
C ALA A 61 -17.51 14.80 3.38
N ARG A 62 -17.57 13.63 4.02
CA ARG A 62 -18.37 13.40 5.22
C ARG A 62 -17.72 13.96 6.49
N ILE A 63 -16.42 13.73 6.68
CA ILE A 63 -15.67 14.14 7.88
C ILE A 63 -15.31 15.62 7.85
N LYS A 64 -15.02 16.17 6.65
CA LYS A 64 -14.59 17.57 6.43
C LYS A 64 -13.42 17.98 7.35
N PRO A 65 -12.26 17.29 7.28
CA PRO A 65 -11.15 17.56 8.19
C PRO A 65 -10.64 19.00 8.07
N HIS A 66 -10.50 19.68 9.22
CA HIS A 66 -10.16 21.12 9.30
C HIS A 66 -8.64 21.41 9.40
N SER A 67 -7.78 20.38 9.46
CA SER A 67 -6.33 20.55 9.54
C SER A 67 -5.59 19.49 8.71
N PRO A 68 -4.33 19.74 8.31
CA PRO A 68 -3.52 18.75 7.60
C PRO A 68 -3.38 17.43 8.36
N ALA A 69 -3.26 17.49 9.69
CA ALA A 69 -3.22 16.31 10.55
C ALA A 69 -4.54 15.54 10.55
N ALA A 70 -5.67 16.25 10.70
CA ALA A 70 -7.00 15.63 10.63
C ALA A 70 -7.23 14.98 9.25
N ARG A 71 -6.74 15.59 8.17
CA ARG A 71 -6.82 15.02 6.82
C ARG A 71 -5.99 13.76 6.68
N LEU A 72 -4.75 13.76 7.18
CA LEU A 72 -3.88 12.58 7.17
C LEU A 72 -4.50 11.41 7.95
N ILE A 73 -5.08 11.69 9.12
CA ILE A 73 -5.77 10.68 9.93
C ILE A 73 -6.99 10.15 9.17
N THR A 74 -7.80 11.03 8.59
CA THR A 74 -8.99 10.64 7.79
C THR A 74 -8.60 9.77 6.60
N ASP A 75 -7.55 10.15 5.88
CA ASP A 75 -7.01 9.38 4.75
C ASP A 75 -6.50 8.00 5.20
N THR A 76 -5.80 7.94 6.34
CA THR A 76 -5.30 6.68 6.91
C THR A 76 -6.45 5.76 7.32
N ILE A 77 -7.46 6.28 8.01
CA ILE A 77 -8.65 5.52 8.40
C ILE A 77 -9.40 5.03 7.16
N GLY A 78 -9.58 5.89 6.15
CA GLY A 78 -10.24 5.52 4.90
C GLY A 78 -9.48 4.43 4.16
N PHE A 79 -8.15 4.53 4.11
CA PHE A 79 -7.29 3.49 3.56
C PHE A 79 -7.41 2.18 4.34
N LEU A 80 -7.25 2.20 5.67
CA LEU A 80 -7.27 0.99 6.48
C LEU A 80 -8.64 0.31 6.47
N SER A 81 -9.73 1.07 6.60
CA SER A 81 -11.09 0.53 6.56
C SER A 81 -11.42 -0.18 5.26
N PHE A 82 -10.83 0.24 4.14
CA PHE A 82 -11.06 -0.36 2.84
C PHE A 82 -10.06 -1.47 2.52
N GLN A 83 -8.77 -1.23 2.77
CA GLN A 83 -7.69 -2.12 2.36
C GLN A 83 -7.50 -3.31 3.31
N VAL A 84 -7.67 -3.13 4.63
CA VAL A 84 -7.44 -4.21 5.60
C VAL A 84 -8.36 -5.42 5.37
N PRO A 85 -9.68 -5.26 5.15
CA PRO A 85 -10.56 -6.40 4.85
C PRO A 85 -10.15 -7.14 3.57
N ILE A 86 -9.79 -6.40 2.52
CA ILE A 86 -9.36 -6.96 1.24
C ILE A 86 -8.07 -7.77 1.40
N TYR A 87 -7.10 -7.21 2.12
CA TYR A 87 -5.82 -7.86 2.36
C TYR A 87 -5.99 -9.10 3.25
N ALA A 88 -6.80 -9.01 4.30
CA ALA A 88 -7.15 -10.15 5.15
C ALA A 88 -7.78 -11.29 4.33
N ALA A 89 -8.76 -10.97 3.48
CA ALA A 89 -9.40 -11.95 2.60
C ALA A 89 -8.40 -12.58 1.62
N THR A 90 -7.48 -11.79 1.06
CA THR A 90 -6.45 -12.30 0.15
C THR A 90 -5.49 -13.26 0.85
N LEU A 91 -5.08 -12.93 2.07
CA LEU A 91 -4.22 -13.79 2.88
C LEU A 91 -4.95 -15.09 3.29
N LEU A 92 -6.24 -15.01 3.65
CA LEU A 92 -7.06 -16.19 3.91
C LEU A 92 -7.13 -17.11 2.67
N LEU A 93 -7.37 -16.53 1.49
CA LEU A 93 -7.39 -17.28 0.23
C LEU A 93 -6.03 -17.90 -0.11
N SER A 94 -4.92 -17.28 0.32
CA SER A 94 -3.57 -17.84 0.18
C SER A 94 -3.26 -18.97 1.17
N GLY A 95 -4.19 -19.29 2.08
CA GLY A 95 -4.00 -20.32 3.11
C GLY A 95 -3.24 -19.84 4.34
N ALA A 96 -3.15 -18.52 4.57
CA ALA A 96 -2.54 -17.97 5.76
C ALA A 96 -3.41 -18.20 7.00
N SER A 97 -2.79 -18.54 8.12
CA SER A 97 -3.47 -18.66 9.41
C SER A 97 -3.87 -17.30 9.97
N VAL A 98 -4.85 -17.27 10.88
CA VAL A 98 -5.31 -16.05 11.56
C VAL A 98 -4.16 -15.27 12.23
N ARG A 99 -3.19 -16.00 12.82
CA ARG A 99 -2.00 -15.37 13.42
C ARG A 99 -1.12 -14.71 12.37
N GLN A 100 -0.85 -15.39 11.25
CA GLN A 100 -0.06 -14.83 10.15
C GLN A 100 -0.75 -13.59 9.57
N ILE A 101 -2.09 -13.63 9.43
CA ILE A 101 -2.89 -12.49 8.97
C ILE A 101 -2.76 -11.31 9.93
N ALA A 102 -2.96 -11.53 11.24
CA ALA A 102 -2.86 -10.46 12.22
C ALA A 102 -1.46 -9.80 12.21
N LEU A 103 -0.40 -10.60 12.15
CA LEU A 103 0.98 -10.10 12.07
C LEU A 103 1.27 -9.37 10.75
N ALA A 104 0.80 -9.90 9.62
CA ALA A 104 0.97 -9.28 8.31
C ALA A 104 0.22 -7.95 8.21
N LEU A 105 -1.03 -7.88 8.69
CA LEU A 105 -1.84 -6.66 8.73
C LEU A 105 -1.24 -5.61 9.66
N GLY A 106 -0.85 -6.02 10.87
CA GLY A 106 -0.26 -5.12 11.87
C GLY A 106 1.07 -4.55 11.39
N SER A 107 1.97 -5.38 10.89
CA SER A 107 3.27 -4.95 10.36
C SER A 107 3.13 -4.07 9.12
N ALA A 108 2.24 -4.42 8.18
CA ALA A 108 1.99 -3.60 6.99
C ALA A 108 1.40 -2.23 7.36
N THR A 109 0.43 -2.18 8.28
CA THR A 109 -0.18 -0.93 8.75
C THR A 109 0.86 -0.03 9.43
N PHE A 110 1.66 -0.61 10.33
CA PHE A 110 2.73 0.12 11.00
C PHE A 110 3.77 0.65 10.00
N LEU A 111 4.18 -0.19 9.06
CA LEU A 111 5.13 0.20 8.04
C LEU A 111 4.58 1.31 7.15
N MET A 112 3.30 1.28 6.75
CA MET A 112 2.72 2.37 5.97
C MET A 112 2.75 3.71 6.72
N ALA A 113 2.52 3.69 8.03
CA ALA A 113 2.63 4.90 8.86
C ALA A 113 4.07 5.45 8.91
N VAL A 114 5.07 4.56 8.98
CA VAL A 114 6.49 4.95 9.14
C VAL A 114 7.19 5.22 7.80
N THR A 115 6.80 4.53 6.72
CA THR A 115 7.51 4.57 5.42
C THR A 115 7.16 5.74 4.52
N GLY A 116 6.21 6.62 4.90
CA GLY A 116 5.88 7.79 4.09
C GLY A 116 7.08 8.67 3.70
N ARG A 117 8.00 8.92 4.65
CA ARG A 117 9.25 9.67 4.39
C ARG A 117 10.29 8.87 3.59
N PRO A 118 10.65 7.63 3.98
CA PRO A 118 11.53 6.76 3.18
C PRO A 118 11.06 6.55 1.73
N PHE A 119 9.75 6.39 1.52
CA PHE A 119 9.16 6.22 0.19
C PHE A 119 9.37 7.46 -0.69
N GLY A 120 9.16 8.66 -0.14
CA GLY A 120 9.44 9.91 -0.85
C GLY A 120 10.89 10.01 -1.33
N LEU A 121 11.85 9.68 -0.46
CA LEU A 121 13.28 9.69 -0.80
C LEU A 121 13.63 8.65 -1.88
N PHE A 122 13.03 7.47 -1.83
CA PHE A 122 13.19 6.43 -2.84
C PHE A 122 12.65 6.90 -4.20
N LEU A 123 11.44 7.46 -4.22
CA LEU A 123 10.80 7.97 -5.43
C LEU A 123 11.63 9.08 -6.08
N ASP A 124 12.15 10.02 -5.27
CA ASP A 124 13.01 11.10 -5.75
C ASP A 124 14.34 10.58 -6.31
N LYS A 125 14.88 9.49 -5.75
CA LYS A 125 16.07 8.83 -6.28
C LYS A 125 15.77 8.18 -7.64
N VAL A 126 14.67 7.43 -7.75
CA VAL A 126 14.27 6.75 -9.00
C VAL A 126 13.97 7.77 -10.11
N ARG A 127 13.28 8.86 -9.79
CA ARG A 127 13.00 9.95 -10.74
C ARG A 127 14.27 10.64 -11.24
N ARG A 128 15.26 10.85 -10.36
CA ARG A 128 16.57 11.38 -10.75
C ARG A 128 17.35 10.42 -11.65
N MET A 129 17.29 9.12 -11.37
CA MET A 129 17.93 8.11 -12.22
C MET A 129 17.27 7.95 -13.59
N ALA A 130 15.98 8.29 -13.69
CA ALA A 130 15.20 8.18 -14.93
C ALA A 130 15.12 9.49 -15.74
N ASP A 131 15.81 10.56 -15.32
CA ASP A 131 15.70 11.92 -15.86
C ASP A 131 14.25 12.44 -15.94
N THR A 132 13.40 11.96 -15.03
CA THR A 132 12.00 12.41 -14.88
C THR A 132 11.81 13.22 -13.61
N ALA A 133 12.90 13.58 -12.92
CA ALA A 133 12.86 14.52 -11.82
C ALA A 133 12.32 15.87 -12.35
N PRO A 134 11.41 16.54 -11.63
CA PRO A 134 11.00 17.88 -12.01
C PRO A 134 12.26 18.77 -12.07
N THR A 135 12.50 19.40 -13.21
CA THR A 135 13.55 20.39 -13.42
C THR A 135 13.21 21.63 -12.60
N HIS A 136 13.57 21.58 -11.32
CA HIS A 136 13.53 22.63 -10.30
C HIS A 136 12.20 23.37 -10.05
N ALA A 137 11.91 23.55 -8.76
CA ALA A 137 11.86 24.88 -8.19
C ALA A 137 12.73 24.87 -6.93
#